data_AF-A0A5H2YIW0-F1
#
_entry.id   AF-A0A5H2YIW0-F1
#
_cell.length_a   1.000
_cell.length_b   1.000
_cell.length_c   1.000
_cell.angle_alpha   90.00
_cell.angle_beta   90.00
_cell.angle_gamma   90.00
#
_symmetry.space_group_name_H-M   'P 1'
#
loop_
_entity.id
_entity.type
_entity.pdbx_description
1 polymer ?
#
loop_
_entity_poly.entity_id
_entity_poly.type
_entity_poly.pdbx_seq_one_letter_code
_entity_poly.pdbx_strand_id
1 'polypeptide(L)'
;MKKFLIFALLIVALFTTDIEMIKQPRQQLLETSIAILSESTKVQRPSAATRARTSIEQQIPLTDKQAAHLDEELANDFVMKKFYQQYCVEREMSLYFFTDKLENICDILERAMQRTGTL
;
A
#
# COMPACT_ATOMS: atom_id res chain seq x y z
N MET A 1 40.02 16.08 22.70
CA MET A 1 38.61 16.53 22.61
C MET A 1 38.20 17.17 21.27
N LYS A 2 39.11 17.68 20.41
CA LYS A 2 38.73 18.31 19.11
C LYS A 2 38.33 17.32 18.00
N LYS A 3 38.89 16.09 18.03
CA LYS A 3 38.64 15.04 17.03
C LYS A 3 37.24 14.40 17.14
N PHE A 4 36.67 14.36 18.35
CA PHE A 4 35.33 13.81 18.59
C PHE A 4 34.22 14.74 18.09
N LEU A 5 34.41 16.06 18.20
CA LEU A 5 33.45 17.03 17.65
C LEU A 5 33.37 16.94 16.13
N ILE A 6 34.50 16.74 15.44
CA ILE A 6 34.51 16.56 13.98
C ILE A 6 33.77 15.29 13.56
N PHE A 7 33.93 14.21 14.34
CA PHE A 7 33.25 12.94 14.08
C PHE A 7 31.74 13.04 14.30
N ALA A 8 31.31 13.70 15.37
CA ALA A 8 29.90 13.97 15.64
C ALA A 8 29.28 14.88 14.56
N LEU A 9 30.01 15.87 14.06
CA LEU A 9 29.56 16.79 13.02
C LEU A 9 29.44 16.09 11.66
N LEU A 10 30.32 15.12 11.37
CA LEU A 10 30.22 14.23 10.20
C LEU A 10 29.00 13.31 10.25
N ILE A 11 28.70 12.74 11.43
CA ILE A 11 27.51 11.89 11.60
C ILE A 11 26.24 12.71 11.42
N VAL A 12 26.15 13.88 12.02
CA VAL A 12 24.99 14.77 11.86
C VAL A 12 24.83 15.19 10.39
N ALA A 13 25.92 15.54 9.70
CA ALA A 13 25.88 15.89 8.28
C ALA A 13 25.36 14.74 7.39
N LEU A 14 25.72 13.49 7.70
CA LEU A 14 25.24 12.28 7.01
C LEU A 14 23.74 12.02 7.22
N PHE A 15 23.16 12.45 8.36
CA PHE A 15 21.73 12.33 8.64
C PHE A 15 20.91 13.53 8.13
N THR A 16 21.54 14.67 7.81
CA THR A 16 20.85 15.87 7.31
C THR A 16 20.77 15.97 5.80
N THR A 17 21.53 15.18 5.05
CA THR A 17 21.31 15.08 3.61
C THR A 17 20.09 14.20 3.39
N ASP A 18 18.97 14.82 3.02
CA ASP A 18 17.81 14.16 2.44
C ASP A 18 18.25 13.30 1.26
N ILE A 19 18.51 12.03 1.53
CA ILE A 19 18.70 11.02 0.50
C ILE A 19 17.29 10.65 0.03
N GLU A 20 16.80 11.34 -1.01
CA GLU A 20 15.60 10.94 -1.78
C GLU A 20 15.73 9.53 -2.41
N MET A 21 16.86 8.86 -2.22
CA MET A 21 17.20 7.54 -2.73
C MET A 21 16.61 6.37 -1.90
N ILE A 22 15.48 6.57 -1.23
CA ILE A 22 14.73 5.51 -0.50
C ILE A 22 13.39 5.20 -1.18
N LYS A 23 13.12 5.71 -2.39
CA LYS A 23 11.93 5.29 -3.15
C LYS A 23 12.10 4.00 -3.97
N GLN A 24 13.33 3.54 -4.23
CA GLN A 24 13.57 2.35 -5.08
C GLN A 24 13.85 1.00 -4.38
N PRO A 25 14.48 0.91 -3.18
CA PRO A 25 14.86 -0.41 -2.67
C PRO A 25 13.69 -1.21 -2.08
N ARG A 26 12.53 -0.59 -1.81
CA ARG A 26 11.35 -1.31 -1.31
C ARG A 26 10.75 -2.26 -2.35
N GLN A 27 10.65 -1.84 -3.61
CA GLN A 27 10.07 -2.66 -4.68
C GLN A 27 10.93 -3.91 -4.95
N GLN A 28 12.26 -3.77 -4.95
CA GLN A 28 13.16 -4.92 -5.16
C GLN A 28 13.22 -5.86 -3.95
N LEU A 29 13.09 -5.35 -2.71
CA LEU A 29 13.01 -6.20 -1.52
C LEU A 29 11.68 -6.96 -1.45
N LEU A 30 10.57 -6.35 -1.88
CA LEU A 30 9.29 -7.02 -2.05
C LEU A 30 9.38 -8.12 -3.13
N GLU A 31 9.90 -7.82 -4.32
CA GLU A 31 10.05 -8.86 -5.37
C GLU A 31 10.98 -10.00 -4.97
N THR A 32 12.10 -9.72 -4.31
CA THR A 32 13.09 -10.76 -3.92
C THR A 32 12.60 -11.63 -2.76
N SER A 33 11.82 -11.09 -1.83
CA SER A 33 11.22 -11.87 -0.75
C SER A 33 10.03 -12.72 -1.22
N ILE A 34 9.22 -12.23 -2.16
CA ILE A 34 8.11 -13.01 -2.75
C ILE A 34 8.66 -14.11 -3.67
N ALA A 35 9.76 -13.86 -4.40
CA ALA A 35 10.38 -14.85 -5.29
C ALA A 35 10.96 -16.06 -4.52
N ILE A 36 11.62 -15.83 -3.38
CA ILE A 36 12.19 -16.91 -2.55
C ILE A 36 11.11 -17.71 -1.81
N LEU A 37 9.95 -17.09 -1.53
CA LEU A 37 8.79 -17.79 -0.92
C LEU A 37 7.95 -18.57 -1.95
N SER A 38 8.03 -18.21 -3.24
CA SER A 38 7.22 -18.79 -4.32
C SER A 38 7.72 -20.16 -4.81
N GLU A 39 8.99 -20.50 -4.63
CA GLU A 39 9.51 -21.82 -5.04
C GLU A 39 9.01 -22.98 -4.15
N SER A 40 8.48 -22.70 -2.94
CA SER A 40 8.17 -23.75 -1.95
C SER A 40 6.69 -23.98 -1.66
N THR A 41 5.77 -23.11 -2.10
CA THR A 41 4.34 -23.23 -1.72
C THR A 41 3.37 -23.16 -2.90
N LYS A 42 2.94 -24.34 -3.34
CA LYS A 42 1.58 -24.68 -3.83
C LYS A 42 0.65 -23.46 -4.04
N VAL A 43 0.78 -22.79 -5.19
CA VAL A 43 -0.11 -21.77 -5.78
C VAL A 43 -1.09 -21.12 -4.78
N GLN A 44 -0.60 -20.24 -3.90
CA GLN A 44 -1.47 -19.38 -3.09
C GLN A 44 -2.12 -18.35 -4.02
N ARG A 45 -3.43 -18.49 -4.24
CA ARG A 45 -4.19 -17.45 -4.97
C ARG A 45 -4.12 -16.15 -4.16
N PRO A 46 -3.81 -15.01 -4.78
CA PRO A 46 -3.78 -13.73 -4.07
C PRO A 46 -5.17 -13.40 -3.53
N SER A 47 -5.21 -12.83 -2.33
CA SER A 47 -6.43 -12.40 -1.64
C SER A 47 -7.20 -11.34 -2.43
N ALA A 48 -8.47 -11.13 -2.08
CA ALA A 48 -9.29 -10.12 -2.70
C ALA A 48 -8.68 -8.72 -2.50
N ALA A 49 -8.17 -8.45 -1.31
CA ALA A 49 -7.55 -7.19 -0.94
C ALA A 49 -6.27 -6.90 -1.73
N THR A 50 -5.40 -7.90 -1.91
CA THR A 50 -4.20 -7.75 -2.74
C THR A 50 -4.56 -7.48 -4.19
N ARG A 51 -5.54 -8.21 -4.74
CA ARG A 51 -6.01 -7.99 -6.12
C ARG A 51 -6.60 -6.60 -6.32
N ALA A 52 -7.41 -6.15 -5.37
CA ALA A 52 -8.02 -4.82 -5.43
C ALA A 52 -6.96 -3.73 -5.37
N ARG A 53 -6.01 -3.83 -4.43
CA ARG A 53 -4.92 -2.86 -4.27
C ARG A 53 -4.10 -2.72 -5.54
N THR A 54 -3.61 -3.82 -6.11
CA THR A 54 -2.86 -3.80 -7.38
C THR A 54 -3.68 -3.18 -8.50
N SER A 55 -4.99 -3.48 -8.57
CA SER A 55 -5.87 -2.91 -9.59
C SER A 55 -6.08 -1.41 -9.40
N ILE A 56 -6.18 -0.93 -8.16
CA ILE A 56 -6.33 0.49 -7.83
C ILE A 56 -5.04 1.25 -8.17
N GLU A 57 -3.88 0.74 -7.77
CA GLU A 57 -2.57 1.37 -8.05
C GLU A 57 -2.30 1.52 -9.56
N GLN A 58 -2.79 0.59 -10.37
CA GLN A 58 -2.62 0.63 -11.83
C GLN A 58 -3.59 1.60 -12.55
N GLN A 59 -4.78 1.83 -11.99
CA GLN A 59 -5.85 2.55 -12.68
C GLN A 59 -6.14 3.94 -12.10
N ILE A 60 -5.84 4.14 -10.82
CA ILE A 60 -6.23 5.34 -10.08
C ILE A 60 -4.96 6.04 -9.58
N PRO A 61 -4.67 7.27 -10.02
CA PRO A 61 -3.52 8.01 -9.52
C PRO A 61 -3.75 8.40 -8.06
N LEU A 62 -2.89 7.94 -7.16
CA LEU A 62 -2.94 8.23 -5.73
C LEU A 62 -1.78 9.15 -5.32
N THR A 63 -2.03 10.04 -4.37
CA THR A 63 -0.93 10.71 -3.64
C THR A 63 -0.29 9.75 -2.64
N ASP A 64 0.94 10.04 -2.21
CA ASP A 64 1.64 9.20 -1.22
C ASP A 64 0.80 8.95 0.06
N LYS A 65 0.03 9.95 0.52
CA LYS A 65 -0.87 9.82 1.67
C LYS A 65 -2.09 8.94 1.37
N GLN A 66 -2.65 9.06 0.17
CA GLN A 66 -3.79 8.25 -0.25
C GLN A 66 -3.39 6.77 -0.41
N ALA A 67 -2.21 6.52 -0.98
CA ALA A 67 -1.68 5.17 -1.13
C ALA A 67 -1.42 4.52 0.23
N ALA A 68 -0.77 5.24 1.16
CA ALA A 68 -0.52 4.73 2.51
C ALA A 68 -1.83 4.41 3.27
N HIS A 69 -2.83 5.28 3.17
CA HIS A 69 -4.14 5.00 3.78
C HIS A 69 -4.84 3.79 3.12
N LEU A 70 -4.77 3.68 1.79
CA LEU A 70 -5.31 2.52 1.09
C LEU A 70 -4.61 1.21 1.50
N ASP A 71 -3.30 1.26 1.73
CA ASP A 71 -2.53 0.10 2.18
C ASP A 71 -3.00 -0.43 3.54
N GLU A 72 -3.42 0.47 4.43
CA GLU A 72 -3.99 0.13 5.74
C GLU A 72 -5.40 -0.47 5.57
N GLU A 73 -6.27 0.20 4.82
CA GLU A 73 -7.67 -0.19 4.63
C GLU A 73 -7.84 -1.49 3.80
N LEU A 74 -6.84 -1.82 2.96
CA LEU A 74 -6.83 -3.05 2.17
C LEU A 74 -5.81 -4.06 2.72
N ALA A 75 -5.38 -3.97 3.98
CA ALA A 75 -4.33 -4.85 4.54
C ALA A 75 -4.66 -6.35 4.44
N ASN A 76 -5.95 -6.69 4.52
CA ASN A 76 -6.48 -8.04 4.29
C ASN A 76 -7.97 -7.97 3.93
N ASP A 77 -8.56 -9.11 3.55
CA ASP A 77 -9.95 -9.18 3.07
C ASP A 77 -10.97 -8.71 4.11
N PHE A 78 -10.70 -8.89 5.41
CA PHE A 78 -11.60 -8.45 6.47
C PHE A 78 -11.62 -6.92 6.64
N VAL A 79 -10.44 -6.29 6.67
CA VAL A 79 -10.33 -4.82 6.75
C VAL A 79 -10.92 -4.20 5.48
N MET A 80 -10.60 -4.77 4.32
CA MET A 80 -11.17 -4.35 3.05
C MET A 80 -12.70 -4.41 3.05
N LYS A 81 -13.29 -5.48 3.60
CA LYS A 81 -14.75 -5.62 3.69
C LYS A 81 -15.37 -4.55 4.58
N LYS A 82 -14.70 -4.14 5.67
CA LYS A 82 -15.15 -3.01 6.49
C LYS A 82 -15.10 -1.70 5.74
N PHE A 83 -13.98 -1.42 5.06
CA PHE A 83 -13.86 -0.23 4.21
C PHE A 83 -14.98 -0.20 3.16
N TYR A 84 -15.21 -1.32 2.48
CA TYR A 84 -16.28 -1.44 1.50
C TYR A 84 -17.66 -1.19 2.10
N GLN A 85 -17.96 -1.79 3.24
CA GLN A 85 -19.23 -1.58 3.93
C GLN A 85 -19.44 -0.10 4.27
N GLN A 86 -18.44 0.52 4.89
CA GLN A 86 -18.52 1.90 5.36
C GLN A 86 -18.65 2.90 4.20
N TYR A 87 -17.77 2.82 3.21
CA TYR A 87 -17.68 3.87 2.19
C TYR A 87 -18.45 3.55 0.91
N CYS A 88 -18.65 2.28 0.55
CA CYS A 88 -19.32 1.88 -0.69
C CYS A 88 -20.79 1.54 -0.48
N VAL A 89 -21.16 0.93 0.66
CA VAL A 89 -22.55 0.56 0.96
C VAL A 89 -23.25 1.66 1.76
N GLU A 90 -22.66 2.06 2.89
CA GLU A 90 -23.22 3.08 3.78
C GLU A 90 -22.99 4.51 3.24
N ARG A 91 -22.14 4.65 2.22
CA ARG A 91 -21.82 5.92 1.53
C ARG A 91 -21.32 7.00 2.50
N GLU A 92 -20.55 6.60 3.51
CA GLU A 92 -19.88 7.54 4.38
C GLU A 92 -18.85 8.39 3.61
N MET A 93 -18.56 9.59 4.12
CA MET A 93 -17.58 10.47 3.51
C MET A 93 -16.16 10.04 3.89
N SER A 94 -15.33 9.76 2.90
CA SER A 94 -13.89 9.56 3.11
C SER A 94 -13.15 10.89 3.14
N LEU A 95 -12.24 11.04 4.10
CA LEU A 95 -11.30 12.18 4.16
C LEU A 95 -10.17 12.08 3.14
N TYR A 96 -9.94 10.88 2.58
CA TYR A 96 -8.82 10.58 1.68
C TYR A 96 -9.25 10.45 0.23
N PHE A 97 -10.47 9.96 -0.04
CA PHE A 97 -10.96 9.71 -1.39
C PHE A 97 -12.26 10.48 -1.65
N PHE A 98 -12.21 11.40 -2.62
CA PHE A 98 -13.37 12.21 -3.00
C PHE A 98 -14.13 11.58 -4.16
N THR A 99 -15.47 11.64 -4.07
CA THR A 99 -16.49 11.26 -5.06
C THR A 99 -16.02 10.25 -6.11
N ASP A 100 -15.65 10.71 -7.31
CA ASP A 100 -15.27 9.87 -8.45
C ASP A 100 -14.15 8.87 -8.12
N LYS A 101 -13.19 9.28 -7.30
CA LYS A 101 -12.10 8.39 -6.89
C LYS A 101 -12.60 7.30 -5.95
N LEU A 102 -13.49 7.64 -5.02
CA LEU A 102 -14.07 6.67 -4.09
C LEU A 102 -14.99 5.69 -4.83
N GLU A 103 -15.80 6.17 -5.77
CA GLU A 103 -16.67 5.31 -6.60
C GLU A 103 -15.85 4.32 -7.43
N ASN A 104 -14.79 4.77 -8.09
CA ASN A 104 -13.89 3.88 -8.83
C ASN A 104 -13.21 2.83 -7.93
N ILE A 105 -12.82 3.23 -6.71
CA ILE A 105 -12.27 2.28 -5.72
C ILE A 105 -13.34 1.24 -5.34
N CYS A 106 -14.58 1.67 -5.07
CA CYS A 106 -15.69 0.78 -4.74
C CYS A 106 -15.98 -0.24 -5.84
N ASP A 107 -15.99 0.17 -7.11
CA ASP A 107 -16.17 -0.74 -8.25
C ASP A 107 -15.04 -1.77 -8.37
N ILE A 108 -13.80 -1.38 -8.08
CA ILE A 108 -12.66 -2.30 -8.09
C ILE A 108 -12.77 -3.30 -6.93
N LEU A 109 -13.14 -2.83 -5.74
CA LEU A 109 -13.34 -3.66 -4.56
C LEU A 109 -14.44 -4.70 -4.77
N GLU A 110 -15.59 -4.29 -5.30
CA GLU A 110 -16.70 -5.18 -5.60
C GLU A 110 -16.29 -6.29 -6.58
N ARG A 111 -15.64 -5.91 -7.70
CA ARG A 111 -15.14 -6.87 -8.69
C ARG A 111 -14.10 -7.82 -8.12
N ALA A 112 -13.24 -7.34 -7.21
CA ALA A 112 -12.26 -8.18 -6.54
C ALA A 112 -12.96 -9.22 -5.65
N MET A 113 -13.93 -8.80 -4.85
CA MET A 113 -14.67 -9.67 -3.93
C MET A 113 -15.54 -10.71 -4.65
N GLN A 114 -16.20 -10.33 -5.74
CA GLN A 114 -16.99 -11.25 -6.57
C GLN A 114 -16.12 -12.39 -7.16
N ARG A 115 -14.89 -12.08 -7.57
CA ARG A 115 -13.97 -13.07 -8.17
C ARG A 115 -13.38 -14.05 -7.16
N THR A 116 -13.34 -13.68 -5.89
CA THR A 116 -12.79 -14.51 -4.81
C THR A 116 -13.87 -15.18 -3.95
N GLY A 117 -15.16 -14.85 -4.17
CA GLY A 117 -16.27 -15.38 -3.38
C GLY A 117 -16.35 -14.80 -1.96
N THR A 118 -15.86 -13.58 -1.76
CA THR A 118 -15.84 -12.88 -0.46
C THR A 118 -16.97 -11.86 -0.30
N LEU A 119 -17.72 -11.59 -1.37
CA LEU A 119 -18.93 -10.77 -1.35
C LEU A 119 -20.07 -11.52 -0.67
#